data_AF-A0A662UDZ6-F1
#
_entry.id   AF-A0A662UDZ6-F1
#
_cell.length_a   1.000
_cell.length_b   1.000
_cell.length_c   1.000
_cell.angle_alpha   90.00
_cell.angle_beta   90.00
_cell.angle_gamma   90.00
#
_symmetry.space_group_name_H-M   'P 1'
#
loop_
_entity.id
_entity.type
_entity.pdbx_description
1 polymer ?
#
loop_
_entity_poly.entity_id
_entity_poly.type
_entity_poly.pdbx_seq_one_letter_code
_entity_poly.pdbx_strand_id
1 'polypeptide(L)'
;MKFQSVEDKKYFLLELGRVDLLEKVTEEWEPGEELVELFIKRRKKLLQKLKDFRKSQIQKANWRRERWKYLRGIKRFHRSTAGKRFHRALGRFIATRTFRVGKAGERSRTLSTFEAAEVLKALTSAKTHAYIELEYYIPLNEELDYLLFLEELVPTVERVERWLISQTSLIPGNGEVKLEDDDFEFLIRLTETAALVKAFAEKSGKSVEEVERLWDKAKEIVRKEYRIDEDDPDFYRLVVGILKRMLKIEEE
;
A
#
# COMPACT_ATOMS: atom_id res chain seq x y z
N MET A 1 6.64 19.48 -13.19
CA MET A 1 5.60 18.45 -13.41
C MET A 1 6.08 17.57 -14.54
N LYS A 2 5.93 16.25 -14.43
CA LYS A 2 6.32 15.28 -15.46
C LYS A 2 5.06 14.78 -16.19
N PHE A 3 5.17 14.48 -17.47
CA PHE A 3 4.06 13.93 -18.27
C PHE A 3 4.44 12.54 -18.76
N GLN A 4 3.51 11.58 -18.73
CA GLN A 4 3.76 10.22 -19.22
C GLN A 4 3.45 10.09 -20.70
N SER A 5 2.62 10.98 -21.25
CA SER A 5 2.18 10.94 -22.65
C SER A 5 1.84 12.33 -23.20
N VAL A 6 1.70 12.42 -24.53
CA VAL A 6 1.13 13.59 -25.22
C VAL A 6 -0.32 13.83 -24.78
N GLU A 7 -1.05 12.76 -24.47
CA GLU A 7 -2.43 12.83 -23.99
C GLU A 7 -2.50 13.58 -22.64
N ASP A 8 -1.58 13.29 -21.71
CA ASP A 8 -1.49 13.95 -20.40
C ASP A 8 -1.26 15.45 -20.56
N LYS A 9 -0.38 15.83 -21.50
CA LYS A 9 -0.09 17.23 -21.85
C LYS A 9 -1.34 17.94 -22.37
N LYS A 10 -2.14 17.26 -23.20
CA LYS A 10 -3.43 17.78 -23.69
C LYS A 10 -4.45 17.92 -22.56
N TYR A 11 -4.58 16.92 -21.69
CA TYR A 11 -5.48 17.01 -20.53
C TYR A 11 -5.09 18.14 -19.58
N PHE A 12 -3.80 18.34 -19.32
CA PHE A 12 -3.29 19.48 -18.56
C PHE A 12 -3.75 20.82 -19.15
N LEU A 13 -3.65 20.99 -20.47
CA LEU A 13 -4.12 22.20 -21.16
C LEU A 13 -5.64 22.35 -21.11
N LEU A 14 -6.39 21.26 -21.26
CA LEU A 14 -7.85 21.26 -21.11
C LEU A 14 -8.26 21.69 -19.70
N GLU A 15 -7.61 21.18 -18.66
CA GLU A 15 -7.86 21.59 -17.26
C GLU A 15 -7.57 23.07 -17.03
N LEU A 16 -6.59 23.63 -17.73
CA LEU A 16 -6.30 25.06 -17.72
C LEU A 16 -7.26 25.90 -18.57
N GLY A 17 -8.06 25.28 -19.44
CA GLY A 17 -8.88 25.98 -20.44
C GLY A 17 -8.09 26.55 -21.61
N ARG A 18 -6.88 26.05 -21.85
CA ARG A 18 -5.95 26.48 -22.93
C ARG A 18 -6.13 25.63 -24.18
N VAL A 19 -7.35 25.63 -24.71
CA VAL A 19 -7.73 24.89 -25.93
C VAL A 19 -6.92 25.37 -27.15
N ASP A 20 -6.52 26.64 -27.13
CA ASP A 20 -5.68 27.30 -28.14
C ASP A 20 -4.29 26.67 -28.33
N LEU A 21 -3.82 25.90 -27.35
CA LEU A 21 -2.50 25.28 -27.37
C LEU A 21 -2.54 23.79 -27.74
N LEU A 22 -3.72 23.17 -27.87
CA LEU A 22 -3.84 21.70 -28.02
C LEU A 22 -3.20 21.17 -29.30
N GLU A 23 -3.32 21.90 -30.40
CA GLU A 23 -2.75 21.50 -31.69
C GLU A 23 -1.22 21.59 -31.72
N LYS A 24 -0.63 22.35 -30.78
CA LYS A 24 0.82 22.56 -30.68
C LYS A 24 1.52 21.53 -29.79
N VAL A 25 0.76 20.65 -29.13
CA VAL A 25 1.33 19.66 -28.21
C VAL A 25 1.95 18.52 -28.98
N THR A 26 3.26 18.36 -28.83
CA THR A 26 4.06 17.24 -29.32
C THR A 26 4.70 16.49 -28.16
N GLU A 27 5.46 15.43 -28.45
CA GLU A 27 6.23 14.70 -27.44
C GLU A 27 7.26 15.59 -26.73
N GLU A 28 7.86 16.55 -27.46
CA GLU A 28 8.89 17.47 -26.96
C GLU A 28 8.33 18.74 -26.31
N TRP A 29 7.03 19.00 -26.49
CA TRP A 29 6.39 20.19 -25.92
C TRP A 29 6.39 20.14 -24.39
N GLU A 30 6.93 21.15 -23.72
CA GLU A 30 6.87 21.28 -22.26
C GLU A 30 6.16 22.58 -21.87
N PRO A 31 5.29 22.57 -20.85
CA PRO A 31 4.63 23.78 -20.38
C PRO A 31 5.67 24.72 -19.74
N GLY A 32 5.58 26.01 -20.06
CA GLY A 32 6.34 27.03 -19.34
C GLY A 32 5.97 27.08 -17.86
N GLU A 33 6.88 27.61 -17.04
CA GLU A 33 6.74 27.69 -15.58
C GLU A 33 5.42 28.37 -15.17
N GLU A 34 5.04 29.46 -15.83
CA GLU A 34 3.79 30.18 -15.59
C GLU A 34 2.53 29.31 -15.75
N LEU A 35 2.50 28.41 -16.74
CA LEU A 35 1.36 27.51 -16.96
C LEU A 35 1.28 26.46 -15.85
N VAL A 36 2.44 25.95 -15.41
CA VAL A 36 2.53 24.99 -14.31
C VAL A 36 2.09 25.63 -12.99
N GLU A 37 2.53 26.85 -12.70
CA GLU A 37 2.11 27.59 -11.51
C GLU A 37 0.61 27.87 -11.51
N LEU A 38 0.07 28.33 -12.64
CA LEU A 38 -1.36 28.59 -12.81
C LEU A 38 -2.17 27.31 -12.56
N PHE A 39 -1.70 26.18 -13.11
CA PHE A 39 -2.31 24.87 -12.92
C PHE A 39 -2.32 24.48 -11.44
N ILE A 40 -1.16 24.51 -10.78
CA ILE A 40 -1.02 24.15 -9.36
C ILE A 40 -1.93 25.03 -8.51
N LYS A 41 -1.98 26.34 -8.78
CA LYS A 41 -2.83 27.29 -8.05
C LYS A 41 -4.32 26.99 -8.23
N ARG A 42 -4.77 26.71 -9.45
CA ARG A 42 -6.16 26.33 -9.75
C ARG A 42 -6.52 25.02 -9.07
N ARG A 43 -5.61 24.04 -9.14
CA ARG A 43 -5.81 22.69 -8.62
C ARG A 43 -5.85 22.63 -7.10
N LYS A 44 -4.94 23.33 -6.41
CA LYS A 44 -4.97 23.47 -4.93
C LYS A 44 -6.32 24.01 -4.44
N LYS A 45 -6.88 25.02 -5.11
CA LYS A 45 -8.20 25.57 -4.78
C LYS A 45 -9.33 24.54 -4.94
N LEU A 46 -9.28 23.72 -5.99
CA LEU A 46 -10.26 22.66 -6.22
C LEU A 46 -10.14 21.55 -5.19
N LEU A 47 -8.92 21.07 -4.93
CA LEU A 47 -8.66 20.03 -3.93
C LEU A 47 -9.11 20.45 -2.53
N GLN A 48 -8.84 21.69 -2.12
CA GLN A 48 -9.34 22.22 -0.84
C GLN A 48 -10.86 22.17 -0.73
N LYS A 49 -11.58 22.46 -1.83
CA LYS A 49 -13.05 22.37 -1.87
C LYS A 49 -13.56 20.92 -1.90
N LEU A 50 -12.81 20.02 -2.52
CA LEU A 50 -13.18 18.60 -2.65
C LEU A 50 -12.86 17.79 -1.40
N LYS A 51 -11.91 18.23 -0.57
CA LYS A 51 -11.53 17.63 0.72
C LYS A 51 -12.58 17.90 1.81
N ASP A 52 -13.84 17.65 1.50
CA ASP A 52 -14.92 17.54 2.48
C ASP A 52 -14.62 16.35 3.39
N PHE A 53 -14.64 16.56 4.71
CA PHE A 53 -14.36 15.52 5.71
C PHE A 53 -15.20 14.27 5.46
N ARG A 54 -16.49 14.43 5.12
CA ARG A 54 -17.39 13.29 4.89
C ARG A 54 -17.00 12.53 3.63
N LYS A 55 -16.58 13.23 2.57
CA LYS A 55 -16.05 12.60 1.35
C LYS A 55 -14.72 11.91 1.61
N SER A 56 -13.82 12.52 2.37
CA SER A 56 -12.56 11.89 2.79
C SER A 56 -12.82 10.59 3.56
N GLN A 57 -13.77 10.56 4.49
CA GLN A 57 -14.14 9.32 5.21
C GLN A 57 -14.74 8.26 4.29
N ILE A 58 -15.67 8.63 3.40
CA ILE A 58 -16.26 7.70 2.42
C ILE A 58 -15.19 7.16 1.48
N GLN A 59 -14.26 8.00 1.06
CA GLN A 59 -13.24 7.66 0.09
C GLN A 59 -12.10 6.86 0.74
N LYS A 60 -11.82 7.06 2.04
CA LYS A 60 -11.04 6.15 2.88
C LYS A 60 -11.71 4.77 3.01
N ALA A 61 -13.02 4.73 3.23
CA ALA A 61 -13.76 3.47 3.21
C ALA A 61 -13.69 2.81 1.81
N ASN A 62 -13.87 3.57 0.73
CA ASN A 62 -13.72 3.08 -0.64
C ASN A 62 -12.28 2.62 -0.94
N TRP A 63 -11.27 3.26 -0.35
CA TRP A 63 -9.88 2.79 -0.45
C TRP A 63 -9.72 1.39 0.14
N ARG A 64 -10.30 1.18 1.33
CA ARG A 64 -10.29 -0.14 1.97
C ARG A 64 -10.93 -1.18 1.05
N ARG A 65 -12.04 -0.83 0.39
CA ARG A 65 -12.78 -1.71 -0.54
C ARG A 65 -12.06 -1.94 -1.88
N GLU A 66 -11.55 -0.88 -2.50
CA GLU A 66 -11.13 -0.88 -3.89
C GLU A 66 -9.60 -0.82 -4.05
N ARG A 67 -8.88 -1.59 -3.22
CA ARG A 67 -7.40 -1.70 -3.13
C ARG A 67 -6.66 -1.64 -4.47
N TRP A 68 -7.08 -2.45 -5.44
CA TRP A 68 -6.43 -2.51 -6.76
C TRP A 68 -6.46 -1.17 -7.48
N LYS A 69 -7.49 -0.34 -7.23
CA LYS A 69 -7.62 0.97 -7.84
C LYS A 69 -6.53 1.93 -7.38
N TYR A 70 -6.00 1.76 -6.17
CA TYR A 70 -4.96 2.62 -5.59
C TYR A 70 -3.55 2.07 -5.81
N LEU A 71 -3.39 0.74 -5.87
CA LEU A 71 -2.18 0.12 -6.43
C LEU A 71 -1.97 0.50 -7.91
N ARG A 72 -3.01 0.96 -8.63
CA ARG A 72 -2.82 1.59 -9.96
C ARG A 72 -1.94 2.83 -9.88
N GLY A 73 -2.02 3.63 -8.81
CA GLY A 73 -1.23 4.84 -8.61
C GLY A 73 0.26 4.58 -8.35
N ILE A 74 0.68 3.32 -8.13
CA ILE A 74 2.09 2.93 -8.08
C ILE A 74 2.33 1.69 -8.96
N LYS A 75 1.53 1.52 -10.01
CA LYS A 75 1.54 0.35 -10.91
C LYS A 75 2.91 0.10 -11.53
N ARG A 76 3.61 1.18 -11.89
CA ARG A 76 4.98 1.12 -12.42
C ARG A 76 5.96 0.59 -11.37
N PHE A 77 5.84 1.06 -10.13
CA PHE A 77 6.65 0.57 -9.02
C PHE A 77 6.43 -0.93 -8.79
N HIS A 78 5.19 -1.41 -8.69
CA HIS A 78 4.91 -2.84 -8.47
C HIS A 78 5.52 -3.76 -9.53
N ARG A 79 5.51 -3.31 -10.80
CA ARG A 79 6.11 -4.06 -11.92
C ARG A 79 7.64 -4.01 -11.95
N SER A 80 8.24 -3.00 -11.33
CA SER A 80 9.69 -2.82 -11.28
C SER A 80 10.38 -3.90 -10.44
N THR A 81 11.69 -4.04 -10.60
CA THR A 81 12.52 -4.92 -9.76
C THR A 81 12.42 -4.54 -8.28
N ALA A 82 12.33 -3.24 -7.97
CA ALA A 82 12.17 -2.75 -6.61
C ALA A 82 10.82 -3.17 -6.02
N GLY A 83 9.71 -3.01 -6.77
CA GLY A 83 8.38 -3.45 -6.34
C GLY A 83 8.28 -4.97 -6.14
N LYS A 84 8.88 -5.76 -7.02
CA LYS A 84 8.96 -7.23 -6.82
C LYS A 84 9.74 -7.60 -5.57
N ARG A 85 10.83 -6.90 -5.26
CA ARG A 85 11.59 -7.10 -4.00
C ARG A 85 10.75 -6.70 -2.79
N PHE A 86 10.06 -5.56 -2.87
CA PHE A 86 9.13 -5.08 -1.86
C PHE A 86 8.08 -6.15 -1.50
N HIS A 87 7.36 -6.68 -2.49
CA HIS A 87 6.31 -7.69 -2.27
C HIS A 87 6.85 -8.99 -1.67
N ARG A 88 8.04 -9.43 -2.08
CA ARG A 88 8.68 -10.62 -1.48
C ARG A 88 9.07 -10.40 -0.03
N ALA A 89 9.69 -9.26 0.28
CA ALA A 89 10.11 -8.93 1.65
C ALA A 89 8.88 -8.83 2.57
N LEU A 90 7.85 -8.12 2.15
CA LEU A 90 6.64 -7.95 2.93
C LEU A 90 5.83 -9.24 3.05
N GLY A 91 5.75 -10.04 1.97
CA GLY A 91 5.11 -11.34 1.98
C GLY A 91 5.77 -12.32 2.95
N ARG A 92 7.11 -12.36 2.98
CA ARG A 92 7.88 -13.14 3.96
C ARG A 92 7.60 -12.67 5.39
N PHE A 93 7.66 -11.37 5.63
CA PHE A 93 7.36 -10.80 6.94
C PHE A 93 5.96 -11.18 7.43
N ILE A 94 4.95 -11.08 6.56
CA ILE A 94 3.56 -11.45 6.89
C ILE A 94 3.42 -12.95 7.14
N ALA A 95 4.10 -13.79 6.34
CA ALA A 95 4.05 -15.23 6.49
C ALA A 95 4.68 -15.71 7.80
N THR A 96 5.77 -15.06 8.24
CA THR A 96 6.53 -15.46 9.44
C THR A 96 6.02 -14.87 10.75
N ARG A 97 5.24 -13.78 10.73
CA ARG A 97 4.80 -13.09 11.96
C ARG A 97 3.41 -13.46 12.42
N THR A 98 3.22 -13.77 13.68
CA THR A 98 1.88 -13.89 14.26
C THR A 98 1.21 -12.52 14.37
N PHE A 99 -0.09 -12.50 14.04
CA PHE A 99 -0.94 -11.31 14.16
C PHE A 99 -1.76 -11.32 15.45
N ARG A 100 -1.50 -12.27 16.35
CA ARG A 100 -2.08 -12.23 17.68
C ARG A 100 -1.24 -11.30 18.53
N VAL A 101 -1.85 -10.21 18.97
CA VAL A 101 -1.42 -9.46 20.15
C VAL A 101 -1.40 -10.46 21.31
N GLY A 102 -0.24 -11.05 21.57
CA GLY A 102 -0.09 -12.06 22.61
C GLY A 102 -0.59 -11.54 23.96
N LYS A 103 -1.15 -12.45 24.77
CA LYS A 103 -1.35 -12.18 26.20
C LYS A 103 0.00 -11.73 26.77
N ALA A 104 0.00 -10.66 27.56
CA ALA A 104 1.19 -10.12 28.21
C ALA A 104 2.04 -11.25 28.81
N GLY A 105 3.17 -11.59 28.17
CA GLY A 105 4.06 -12.66 28.64
C GLY A 105 4.75 -13.47 27.54
N GLU A 106 4.13 -13.65 26.37
CA GLU A 106 4.81 -14.31 25.23
C GLU A 106 5.75 -13.31 24.57
N ARG A 107 7.06 -13.48 24.81
CA ARG A 107 8.11 -12.72 24.12
C ARG A 107 7.98 -13.02 22.63
N SER A 108 7.30 -12.14 21.89
CA SER A 108 7.48 -12.01 20.44
C SER A 108 8.98 -12.05 20.19
N ARG A 109 9.46 -13.12 19.54
CA ARG A 109 10.89 -13.27 19.27
C ARG A 109 11.38 -12.01 18.57
N THR A 110 12.39 -11.40 19.17
CA THR A 110 13.07 -10.20 18.68
C THR A 110 13.36 -10.40 17.20
N LEU A 111 12.91 -9.46 16.37
CA LEU A 111 13.10 -9.55 14.93
C LEU A 111 14.61 -9.55 14.65
N SER A 112 15.10 -10.47 13.81
CA SER A 112 16.51 -10.42 13.48
C SER A 112 16.80 -9.09 12.81
N THR A 113 17.94 -8.47 13.12
CA THR A 113 18.31 -7.16 12.54
C THR A 113 18.25 -7.18 11.01
N PHE A 114 18.58 -8.32 10.40
CA PHE A 114 18.53 -8.51 8.95
C PHE A 114 17.10 -8.50 8.40
N GLU A 115 16.18 -9.26 9.00
CA GLU A 115 14.76 -9.24 8.59
C GLU A 115 14.17 -7.83 8.75
N ALA A 116 14.54 -7.12 9.82
CA ALA A 116 14.04 -5.78 10.09
C ALA A 116 14.49 -4.83 8.98
N ALA A 117 15.78 -4.89 8.65
CA ALA A 117 16.37 -4.08 7.60
C ALA A 117 15.74 -4.34 6.23
N GLU A 118 15.44 -5.59 5.88
CA GLU A 118 14.81 -5.92 4.59
C GLU A 118 13.37 -5.39 4.50
N VAL A 119 12.59 -5.47 5.57
CA VAL A 119 11.23 -4.90 5.61
C VAL A 119 11.27 -3.38 5.61
N LEU A 120 12.15 -2.76 6.40
CA LEU A 120 12.33 -1.31 6.41
C LEU A 120 12.69 -0.79 5.02
N LYS A 121 13.65 -1.42 4.35
CA LYS A 121 14.04 -1.09 2.98
C LYS A 121 12.86 -1.19 2.00
N ALA A 122 12.03 -2.22 2.15
CA ALA A 122 10.84 -2.39 1.34
C ALA A 122 9.84 -1.25 1.59
N LEU A 123 9.48 -0.97 2.84
CA LEU A 123 8.53 0.06 3.22
C LEU A 123 8.99 1.47 2.81
N THR A 124 10.25 1.81 3.06
CA THR A 124 10.84 3.07 2.62
C THR A 124 10.84 3.16 1.09
N SER A 125 11.12 2.08 0.36
CA SER A 125 11.02 2.06 -1.10
C SER A 125 9.60 2.35 -1.58
N ALA A 126 8.58 1.75 -0.97
CA ALA A 126 7.18 2.02 -1.30
C ALA A 126 6.82 3.49 -1.05
N LYS A 127 7.21 4.04 0.11
CA LYS A 127 7.01 5.46 0.46
C LYS A 127 7.71 6.39 -0.55
N THR A 128 8.97 6.14 -0.88
CA THR A 128 9.73 6.93 -1.87
C THR A 128 9.05 6.90 -3.24
N HIS A 129 8.65 5.73 -3.72
CA HIS A 129 7.98 5.63 -5.01
C HIS A 129 6.59 6.27 -5.01
N ALA A 130 5.91 6.30 -3.86
CA ALA A 130 4.66 7.01 -3.75
C ALA A 130 4.84 8.53 -3.89
N TYR A 131 5.92 9.09 -3.32
CA TYR A 131 6.26 10.50 -3.53
C TYR A 131 6.73 10.80 -4.95
N ILE A 132 7.45 9.88 -5.60
CA ILE A 132 7.86 10.05 -7.00
C ILE A 132 6.62 10.15 -7.92
N GLU A 133 5.55 9.39 -7.67
CA GLU A 133 4.36 9.45 -8.51
C GLU A 133 3.69 10.84 -8.45
N LEU A 134 3.75 11.56 -7.32
CA LEU A 134 3.23 12.92 -7.20
C LEU A 134 3.88 13.93 -8.15
N GLU A 135 5.07 13.61 -8.67
CA GLU A 135 5.75 14.48 -9.63
C GLU A 135 5.12 14.41 -11.03
N TYR A 136 4.37 13.35 -11.33
CA TYR A 136 3.69 13.15 -12.60
C TYR A 136 2.33 13.84 -12.64
N TYR A 137 1.93 14.27 -13.83
CA TYR A 137 0.57 14.68 -14.09
C TYR A 137 -0.36 13.48 -13.91
N ILE A 138 -1.45 13.71 -13.19
CA ILE A 138 -2.52 12.74 -12.93
C ILE A 138 -3.85 13.50 -13.14
N PRO A 139 -4.93 12.91 -13.70
CA PRO A 139 -6.25 13.54 -13.72
C PRO A 139 -6.77 13.92 -12.32
N LEU A 140 -7.58 14.97 -12.19
CA LEU A 140 -8.03 15.49 -10.87
C LEU A 140 -8.68 14.45 -9.95
N ASN A 141 -9.54 13.58 -10.50
CA ASN A 141 -10.18 12.50 -9.75
C ASN A 141 -9.15 11.48 -9.24
N GLU A 142 -8.19 11.10 -10.09
CA GLU A 142 -7.13 10.16 -9.74
C GLU A 142 -6.14 10.77 -8.73
N GLU A 143 -5.83 12.07 -8.82
CA GLU A 143 -4.99 12.75 -7.82
C GLU A 143 -5.68 12.81 -6.46
N LEU A 144 -6.98 13.11 -6.40
CA LEU A 144 -7.73 13.10 -5.14
C LEU A 144 -7.68 11.73 -4.46
N ASP A 145 -7.93 10.68 -5.23
CA ASP A 145 -7.79 9.29 -4.78
C ASP A 145 -6.36 9.00 -4.30
N TYR A 146 -5.36 9.47 -5.04
CA TYR A 146 -3.95 9.26 -4.70
C TYR A 146 -3.51 9.97 -3.41
N LEU A 147 -3.97 11.21 -3.20
CA LEU A 147 -3.68 11.96 -1.99
C LEU A 147 -4.27 11.27 -0.75
N LEU A 148 -5.47 10.72 -0.86
CA LEU A 148 -6.08 9.95 0.22
C LEU A 148 -5.33 8.65 0.51
N PHE A 149 -4.83 7.98 -0.54
CA PHE A 149 -3.94 6.85 -0.38
C PHE A 149 -2.67 7.25 0.39
N LEU A 150 -2.05 8.38 0.07
CA LEU A 150 -0.86 8.86 0.80
C LEU A 150 -1.16 9.21 2.25
N GLU A 151 -2.33 9.81 2.53
CA GLU A 151 -2.78 10.10 3.89
C GLU A 151 -2.90 8.86 4.77
N GLU A 152 -3.14 7.68 4.18
CA GLU A 152 -3.16 6.40 4.90
C GLU A 152 -1.78 5.71 4.88
N LEU A 153 -1.12 5.68 3.71
CA LEU A 153 0.16 5.00 3.50
C LEU A 153 1.24 5.56 4.40
N VAL A 154 1.45 6.88 4.39
CA VAL A 154 2.61 7.49 5.04
C VAL A 154 2.56 7.28 6.56
N PRO A 155 1.46 7.61 7.28
CA PRO A 155 1.40 7.39 8.72
C PRO A 155 1.52 5.91 9.10
N THR A 156 0.90 5.02 8.31
CA THR A 156 0.94 3.57 8.58
C THR A 156 2.34 3.02 8.38
N VAL A 157 3.00 3.36 7.27
CA VAL A 157 4.40 2.98 7.02
C VAL A 157 5.31 3.50 8.13
N GLU A 158 5.14 4.75 8.58
CA GLU A 158 5.96 5.31 9.66
C GLU A 158 5.73 4.61 11.01
N ARG A 159 4.48 4.22 11.33
CA ARG A 159 4.19 3.44 12.54
C ARG A 159 4.89 2.08 12.49
N VAL A 160 4.80 1.39 11.35
CA VAL A 160 5.47 0.10 11.12
C VAL A 160 6.99 0.24 11.15
N GLU A 161 7.56 1.28 10.54
CA GLU A 161 9.00 1.56 10.58
C GLU A 161 9.46 1.79 12.03
N ARG A 162 8.74 2.61 12.81
CA ARG A 162 9.05 2.84 14.23
C ARG A 162 8.95 1.58 15.07
N TRP A 163 7.92 0.77 14.86
CA TRP A 163 7.76 -0.52 15.52
C TRP A 163 8.91 -1.47 15.17
N LEU A 164 9.26 -1.61 13.89
CA LEU A 164 10.37 -2.46 13.46
C LEU A 164 11.69 -2.03 14.13
N ILE A 165 11.95 -0.72 14.17
CA ILE A 165 13.13 -0.17 14.84
C ILE A 165 13.11 -0.48 16.34
N SER A 166 11.96 -0.37 17.01
CA SER A 166 11.84 -0.70 18.44
C SER A 166 11.98 -2.20 18.73
N GLN A 167 11.69 -3.06 17.75
CA GLN A 167 11.97 -4.50 17.84
C GLN A 167 13.44 -4.84 17.64
N THR A 168 14.25 -3.93 17.06
CA THR A 168 15.70 -4.13 16.97
C THR A 168 16.38 -3.64 18.25
N SER A 169 17.37 -4.38 18.74
CA SER A 169 18.17 -4.02 19.92
C SER A 169 19.04 -2.76 19.75
N LEU A 170 18.92 -2.07 18.60
CA LEU A 170 19.79 -0.97 18.21
C LEU A 170 19.45 0.35 18.93
N ILE A 171 18.23 0.53 19.44
CA ILE A 171 17.83 1.77 20.12
C ILE A 171 17.04 1.44 21.39
N PRO A 172 17.71 1.28 22.55
CA PRO A 172 17.02 1.16 23.83
C PRO A 172 16.35 2.51 24.18
N GLY A 173 15.03 2.52 24.34
CA GLY A 173 14.30 3.65 24.95
C GLY A 173 13.29 4.39 24.09
N ASN A 174 13.04 3.99 22.84
CA ASN A 174 11.84 4.47 22.14
C ASN A 174 10.63 3.78 22.77
N GLY A 175 9.65 4.58 23.23
CA GLY A 175 8.45 4.10 23.90
C GLY A 175 7.75 2.96 23.15
N GLU A 176 6.91 2.20 23.86
CA GLU A 176 6.24 1.00 23.36
C GLU A 176 5.30 1.37 22.18
N VAL A 177 5.84 1.46 20.97
CA VAL A 177 5.03 1.56 19.75
C VAL A 177 4.38 0.20 19.58
N LYS A 178 3.05 0.18 19.57
CA LYS A 178 2.26 -1.02 19.26
C LYS A 178 1.68 -0.86 17.88
N LEU A 179 1.70 -1.94 17.11
CA LEU A 179 0.93 -2.02 15.88
C LEU A 179 -0.51 -2.36 16.22
N GLU A 180 -1.42 -1.68 15.55
CA GLU A 180 -2.84 -1.95 15.60
C GLU A 180 -3.21 -2.99 14.53
N ASP A 181 -4.37 -3.63 14.69
CA ASP A 181 -4.86 -4.61 13.70
C ASP A 181 -4.98 -3.99 12.29
N ASP A 182 -5.37 -2.72 12.23
CA ASP A 182 -5.46 -1.92 10.99
C ASP A 182 -4.10 -1.77 10.29
N ASP A 183 -2.99 -1.67 11.04
CA ASP A 183 -1.64 -1.57 10.45
C ASP A 183 -1.27 -2.86 9.72
N PHE A 184 -1.57 -4.01 10.33
CA PHE A 184 -1.27 -5.31 9.74
C PHE A 184 -2.14 -5.60 8.52
N GLU A 185 -3.43 -5.30 8.62
CA GLU A 185 -4.33 -5.38 7.48
C GLU A 185 -3.84 -4.52 6.33
N PHE A 186 -3.40 -3.29 6.63
CA PHE A 186 -2.83 -2.39 5.63
C PHE A 186 -1.61 -3.02 4.92
N LEU A 187 -0.69 -3.64 5.67
CA LEU A 187 0.47 -4.32 5.08
C LEU A 187 0.07 -5.51 4.19
N ILE A 188 -0.91 -6.30 4.61
CA ILE A 188 -1.46 -7.40 3.79
C ILE A 188 -2.10 -6.83 2.52
N ARG A 189 -2.81 -5.71 2.64
CA ARG A 189 -3.38 -4.93 1.52
C ARG A 189 -2.33 -4.19 0.68
N LEU A 190 -1.09 -4.07 1.13
CA LEU A 190 -0.02 -3.52 0.30
C LEU A 190 0.73 -4.60 -0.49
N THR A 191 0.65 -5.87 -0.05
CA THR A 191 1.42 -7.00 -0.61
C THR A 191 0.67 -7.78 -1.67
N GLU A 192 1.27 -8.00 -2.84
CA GLU A 192 0.70 -8.88 -3.88
C GLU A 192 0.39 -10.29 -3.34
N THR A 193 -0.83 -10.78 -3.58
CA THR A 193 -1.28 -12.12 -3.14
C THR A 193 -0.34 -13.23 -3.61
N ALA A 194 0.15 -13.15 -4.85
CA ALA A 194 1.10 -14.14 -5.36
C ALA A 194 2.42 -14.17 -4.58
N ALA A 195 2.89 -13.01 -4.08
CA ALA A 195 4.08 -12.97 -3.23
C ALA A 195 3.81 -13.53 -1.83
N LEU A 196 2.62 -13.27 -1.28
CA LEU A 196 2.17 -13.86 -0.01
C LEU A 196 2.07 -15.39 -0.10
N VAL A 197 1.39 -15.93 -1.11
CA VAL A 197 1.26 -17.37 -1.33
C VAL A 197 2.64 -18.02 -1.47
N LYS A 198 3.54 -17.42 -2.24
CA LYS A 198 4.93 -17.94 -2.37
C LYS A 198 5.67 -17.95 -1.04
N ALA A 199 5.51 -16.92 -0.21
CA ALA A 199 6.11 -16.88 1.12
C ALA A 199 5.53 -17.95 2.05
N PHE A 200 4.22 -18.19 2.01
CA PHE A 200 3.58 -19.28 2.76
C PHE A 200 4.01 -20.67 2.29
N ALA A 201 4.18 -20.85 0.98
CA ALA A 201 4.71 -22.09 0.41
C ALA A 201 6.15 -22.35 0.89
N GLU A 202 7.02 -21.34 0.81
CA GLU A 202 8.41 -21.40 1.30
C GLU A 202 8.46 -21.76 2.79
N LYS A 203 7.63 -21.13 3.64
CA LYS A 203 7.62 -21.37 5.10
C LYS A 203 7.01 -22.72 5.49
N SER A 204 5.98 -23.19 4.79
CA SER A 204 5.27 -24.44 5.13
C SER A 204 5.87 -25.68 4.47
N GLY A 205 6.75 -25.52 3.48
CA GLY A 205 7.29 -26.62 2.67
C GLY A 205 6.27 -27.21 1.67
N LYS A 206 5.11 -26.56 1.48
CA LYS A 206 4.08 -26.99 0.52
C LYS A 206 4.28 -26.37 -0.86
N SER A 207 3.64 -26.96 -1.86
CA SER A 207 3.60 -26.38 -3.22
C SER A 207 2.81 -25.07 -3.27
N VAL A 208 3.14 -24.21 -4.23
CA VAL A 208 2.42 -22.94 -4.44
C VAL A 208 0.95 -23.21 -4.74
N GLU A 209 0.66 -24.20 -5.59
CA GLU A 209 -0.69 -24.58 -6.00
C GLU A 209 -1.52 -25.14 -4.84
N GLU A 210 -0.88 -25.81 -3.86
CA GLU A 210 -1.56 -26.24 -2.64
C GLU A 210 -1.88 -25.04 -1.74
N VAL A 211 -0.94 -24.10 -1.57
CA VAL A 211 -1.16 -22.90 -0.77
C VAL A 211 -2.22 -22.00 -1.38
N GLU A 212 -2.29 -21.86 -2.71
CA GLU A 212 -3.36 -21.12 -3.40
C GLU A 212 -4.73 -21.73 -3.11
N ARG A 213 -4.85 -23.06 -3.20
CA ARG A 213 -6.10 -23.76 -2.86
C ARG A 213 -6.50 -23.55 -1.40
N LEU A 214 -5.54 -23.56 -0.48
CA LEU A 214 -5.80 -23.28 0.94
C LEU A 214 -6.14 -21.81 1.19
N TRP A 215 -5.54 -20.88 0.45
CA TRP A 215 -5.86 -19.45 0.47
C TRP A 215 -7.32 -19.22 0.05
N ASP A 216 -7.76 -19.84 -1.04
CA ASP A 216 -9.15 -19.76 -1.50
C ASP A 216 -10.12 -20.39 -0.52
N LYS A 217 -9.76 -21.55 0.05
CA LYS A 217 -10.55 -22.19 1.11
C LYS A 217 -10.65 -21.31 2.36
N ALA A 218 -9.56 -20.65 2.76
CA ALA A 218 -9.57 -19.72 3.88
C ALA A 218 -10.50 -18.53 3.63
N LYS A 219 -10.48 -17.94 2.41
CA LYS A 219 -11.46 -16.92 2.00
C LYS A 219 -12.90 -17.42 2.11
N GLU A 220 -13.18 -18.63 1.67
CA GLU A 220 -14.53 -19.21 1.78
C GLU A 220 -14.99 -19.37 3.25
N ILE A 221 -14.10 -19.83 4.13
CA ILE A 221 -14.40 -19.95 5.56
C ILE A 221 -14.72 -18.59 6.16
N VAL A 222 -13.92 -17.56 5.86
CA VAL A 222 -14.19 -16.20 6.34
C VAL A 222 -15.57 -15.72 5.89
N ARG A 223 -15.91 -15.87 4.61
CA ARG A 223 -17.22 -15.46 4.09
C ARG A 223 -18.38 -16.24 4.74
N LYS A 224 -18.22 -17.54 4.99
CA LYS A 224 -19.28 -18.40 5.53
C LYS A 224 -19.47 -18.23 7.04
N GLU A 225 -18.39 -18.27 7.81
CA GLU A 225 -18.45 -18.27 9.28
C GLU A 225 -18.57 -16.87 9.87
N TYR A 226 -17.87 -15.89 9.28
CA TYR A 226 -17.83 -14.52 9.80
C TYR A 226 -18.79 -13.58 9.06
N ARG A 227 -19.34 -14.01 7.90
CA ARG A 227 -20.29 -13.23 7.08
C ARG A 227 -19.76 -11.86 6.64
N ILE A 228 -18.45 -11.77 6.44
CA ILE A 228 -17.76 -10.59 5.92
C ILE A 228 -17.16 -10.89 4.54
N ASP A 229 -17.01 -9.85 3.72
CA ASP A 229 -16.43 -9.91 2.37
C ASP A 229 -15.04 -9.26 2.31
N GLU A 230 -14.41 -9.23 1.14
CA GLU A 230 -13.05 -8.68 0.96
C GLU A 230 -12.95 -7.17 1.25
N ASP A 231 -14.10 -6.51 1.32
CA ASP A 231 -14.25 -5.09 1.61
C ASP A 231 -14.17 -4.79 3.12
N ASP A 232 -14.35 -5.83 3.95
CA ASP A 232 -14.25 -5.72 5.40
C ASP A 232 -12.79 -5.61 5.88
N PRO A 233 -12.45 -4.69 6.79
CA PRO A 233 -11.10 -4.53 7.34
C PRO A 233 -10.54 -5.79 8.01
N ASP A 234 -11.39 -6.68 8.53
CA ASP A 234 -10.93 -7.90 9.19
C ASP A 234 -10.72 -9.08 8.23
N PHE A 235 -11.12 -8.94 6.96
CA PHE A 235 -11.16 -10.07 6.03
C PHE A 235 -9.80 -10.74 5.83
N TYR A 236 -8.80 -9.99 5.39
CA TYR A 236 -7.52 -10.59 5.02
C TYR A 236 -6.71 -11.02 6.25
N ARG A 237 -6.81 -10.27 7.35
CA ARG A 237 -6.33 -10.71 8.67
C ARG A 237 -6.87 -12.08 9.06
N LEU A 238 -8.19 -12.29 8.97
CA LEU A 238 -8.83 -13.58 9.27
C LEU A 238 -8.41 -14.67 8.28
N VAL A 239 -8.34 -14.36 6.98
CA VAL A 239 -7.86 -15.30 5.95
C VAL A 239 -6.45 -15.79 6.26
N VAL A 240 -5.54 -14.87 6.57
CA VAL A 240 -4.15 -15.22 6.89
C VAL A 240 -4.08 -16.04 8.19
N GLY A 241 -4.87 -15.70 9.20
CA GLY A 241 -4.95 -16.48 10.45
C GLY A 241 -5.46 -17.90 10.21
N ILE A 242 -6.53 -18.08 9.44
CA ILE A 242 -7.06 -19.40 9.07
C ILE A 242 -6.03 -20.18 8.23
N LEU A 243 -5.39 -19.53 7.26
CA LEU A 243 -4.39 -20.15 6.41
C LEU A 243 -3.21 -20.67 7.22
N LYS A 244 -2.68 -19.90 8.17
CA LYS A 244 -1.59 -20.34 9.06
C LYS A 244 -1.96 -21.60 9.83
N ARG A 245 -3.17 -21.65 10.38
CA ARG A 245 -3.70 -22.85 11.04
C ARG A 245 -3.78 -24.05 10.09
N MET A 246 -4.27 -23.86 8.86
CA MET A 246 -4.32 -24.93 7.85
C MET A 246 -2.94 -25.44 7.45
N LEU A 247 -1.96 -24.55 7.39
CA LEU A 247 -0.57 -24.86 7.05
C LEU A 247 0.24 -25.41 8.22
N LYS A 248 -0.34 -25.44 9.44
CA LYS A 248 0.38 -25.78 10.68
C LYS A 248 1.65 -24.95 10.87
N ILE A 249 1.64 -23.71 10.39
CA ILE A 249 2.71 -22.76 10.70
C ILE A 249 2.43 -22.36 12.14
N GLU A 250 3.31 -22.79 13.05
CA GLU A 250 3.20 -22.44 14.47
C GLU A 250 3.06 -20.91 14.58
N GLU A 251 2.05 -20.50 15.33
CA GLU A 251 1.90 -19.11 15.72
C GLU A 251 3.03 -18.81 16.72
N GLU A 252 4.22 -18.44 16.20
CA GLU A 252 5.39 -18.00 16.98
C GLU A 252 5.20 -16.65 17.69
#